data_AF-A0A524NCD9-F1
#
_entry.id   AF-A0A524NCD9-F1
#
_cell.length_a   1.000
_cell.length_b   1.000
_cell.length_c   1.000
_cell.angle_alpha   90.00
_cell.angle_beta   90.00
_cell.angle_gamma   90.00
#
_symmetry.space_group_name_H-M   'P 1'
#
loop_
_entity.id
_entity.type
_entity.pdbx_description
1 polymer ?
#
loop_
_entity_poly.entity_id
_entity_poly.type
_entity_poly.pdbx_seq_one_letter_code
_entity_poly.pdbx_strand_id
1 'polypeptide(L)'
;EGLFETWRTYCGHPFALREHLARMAKSARILKIPFDPRADWEGRTLELARRNRMLGGGGAIRLTITAGAGEVNLVPTDVRRPTQLMLFRPLEPGLAQAREHGVGVHLMDFGSGVNANFRRLKTLNYLPAVVGKLEARKRGCFESLYRLADTTVLEGTTSNFFIVKNGKLLTTPVADGILPGVTRALVAKVATPVAPLVERRLCENDLFEADEMFLTSSTIEVVPILRVGRRRIADGRPGELTRELQVRYRRNVARRLGVNVDELGE
;
A
#
# COMPACT_ATOMS: atom_id res chain seq x y z
N GLU A 1 8.75 15.57 -13.24
CA GLU A 1 8.25 14.16 -13.30
C GLU A 1 8.98 13.30 -12.27
N GLY A 2 8.31 12.32 -11.69
CA GLY A 2 8.97 11.41 -10.76
C GLY A 2 8.12 10.26 -10.26
N LEU A 3 8.81 9.33 -9.61
CA LEU A 3 8.31 8.09 -9.06
C LEU A 3 8.72 7.96 -7.61
N PHE A 4 8.02 7.10 -6.88
CA PHE A 4 8.49 6.71 -5.58
C PHE A 4 8.11 5.27 -5.23
N GLU A 5 8.86 4.71 -4.29
CA GLU A 5 8.52 3.48 -3.61
C GLU A 5 8.56 3.67 -2.11
N THR A 6 7.88 2.78 -1.41
CA THR A 6 7.90 2.74 0.05
C THR A 6 7.89 1.30 0.51
N TRP A 7 8.96 0.88 1.17
CA TRP A 7 9.05 -0.43 1.80
C TRP A 7 9.25 -0.28 3.30
N ARG A 8 8.74 -1.25 4.04
CA ARG A 8 8.92 -1.32 5.49
C ARG A 8 10.24 -2.01 5.81
N THR A 9 10.85 -1.58 6.91
CA THR A 9 11.97 -2.28 7.56
C THR A 9 11.46 -2.97 8.82
N TYR A 10 11.91 -4.21 9.03
CA TYR A 10 11.75 -4.94 10.28
C TYR A 10 13.15 -5.15 10.84
N CYS A 11 13.44 -4.62 12.02
CA CYS A 11 14.79 -4.59 12.60
C CYS A 11 15.84 -4.05 11.60
N GLY A 12 15.52 -2.93 10.94
CA GLY A 12 16.38 -2.34 9.90
C GLY A 12 16.40 -3.07 8.55
N HIS A 13 15.97 -4.32 8.46
CA HIS A 13 16.01 -5.10 7.22
C HIS A 13 14.81 -4.79 6.31
N PRO A 14 15.02 -4.48 5.02
CA PRO A 14 13.94 -4.16 4.10
C PRO A 14 13.13 -5.41 3.74
N PHE A 15 11.79 -5.30 3.80
CA PHE A 15 10.91 -6.38 3.39
C PHE A 15 10.38 -6.21 1.97
N ALA A 16 10.32 -7.32 1.22
CA ALA A 16 9.82 -7.38 -0.16
C ALA A 16 10.50 -6.35 -1.10
N LEU A 17 11.77 -6.03 -0.84
CA LEU A 17 12.53 -5.01 -1.56
C LEU A 17 12.57 -5.28 -3.07
N ARG A 18 12.80 -6.53 -3.47
CA ARG A 18 12.83 -6.94 -4.87
C ARG A 18 11.52 -6.61 -5.59
N GLU A 19 10.39 -6.87 -4.96
CA GLU A 19 9.06 -6.56 -5.52
C GLU A 19 8.82 -5.05 -5.67
N HIS A 20 9.23 -4.26 -4.67
CA HIS A 20 9.17 -2.81 -4.72
C HIS A 20 10.03 -2.24 -5.86
N LEU A 21 11.29 -2.66 -5.95
CA LEU A 21 12.22 -2.20 -7.00
C LEU A 21 11.76 -2.63 -8.40
N ALA A 22 11.19 -3.82 -8.55
CA ALA A 22 10.64 -4.27 -9.82
C ALA A 22 9.45 -3.40 -10.29
N ARG A 23 8.57 -3.00 -9.37
CA ARG A 23 7.44 -2.09 -9.69
C ARG A 23 7.93 -0.69 -10.06
N MET A 24 8.92 -0.16 -9.33
CA MET A 24 9.56 1.11 -9.68
C MET A 24 10.21 1.04 -11.07
N ALA A 25 10.98 -0.01 -11.37
CA ALA A 25 11.64 -0.20 -12.66
C ALA A 25 10.65 -0.29 -13.83
N LYS A 26 9.47 -0.90 -13.62
CA LYS A 26 8.40 -0.89 -14.64
C LYS A 26 7.89 0.53 -14.90
N SER A 27 7.66 1.32 -13.85
CA SER A 27 7.18 2.69 -13.97
C SER A 27 8.25 3.63 -14.57
N ALA A 28 9.52 3.43 -14.20
CA ALA A 28 10.68 4.19 -14.67
C ALA A 28 10.88 4.02 -16.18
N ARG A 29 10.71 2.80 -16.71
CA ARG A 29 10.75 2.54 -18.16
C ARG A 29 9.68 3.29 -18.94
N ILE A 30 8.47 3.40 -18.40
CA ILE A 30 7.36 4.13 -19.04
C ILE A 30 7.68 5.64 -19.11
N LEU A 31 8.25 6.19 -18.04
CA LEU A 31 8.64 7.60 -17.96
C LEU A 31 10.04 7.89 -18.52
N LYS A 32 10.73 6.88 -19.07
CA LYS A 32 12.11 6.98 -19.56
C LYS A 32 13.10 7.58 -18.53
N ILE A 33 12.89 7.31 -17.24
CA ILE A 33 13.79 7.72 -16.16
C ILE A 33 14.81 6.59 -15.93
N PRO A 34 16.13 6.82 -16.06
CA PRO A 34 17.13 5.78 -15.76
C PRO A 34 17.05 5.30 -14.31
N PHE A 35 16.95 3.99 -14.13
CA PHE A 35 16.90 3.36 -12.82
C PHE A 35 17.44 1.93 -12.88
N ASP A 36 18.48 1.64 -12.10
CA ASP A 36 18.99 0.27 -11.95
C ASP A 36 18.41 -0.39 -10.69
N PRO A 37 17.50 -1.36 -10.82
CA PRO A 37 16.97 -2.10 -9.67
C PRO A 37 18.00 -3.03 -9.01
N ARG A 38 19.19 -3.22 -9.61
CA ARG A 38 20.26 -4.10 -9.09
C ARG A 38 21.30 -3.37 -8.25
N ALA A 39 21.22 -2.04 -8.14
CA ALA A 39 22.09 -1.31 -7.22
C ALA A 39 21.88 -1.80 -5.76
N ASP A 40 22.85 -1.52 -4.89
CA ASP A 40 22.81 -1.95 -3.49
C ASP A 40 21.78 -1.15 -2.65
N TRP A 41 20.50 -1.39 -2.90
CA TRP A 41 19.38 -0.75 -2.21
C TRP A 41 19.19 -1.30 -0.79
N GLU A 42 19.62 -2.54 -0.55
CA GLU A 42 19.56 -3.17 0.76
C GLU A 42 20.61 -2.58 1.71
N GLY A 43 21.88 -2.51 1.30
CA GLY A 43 22.94 -1.87 2.07
C GLY A 43 22.64 -0.40 2.33
N ARG A 44 22.11 0.34 1.34
CA ARG A 44 21.62 1.72 1.54
C ARG A 44 20.48 1.81 2.56
N THR A 45 19.57 0.82 2.59
CA THR A 45 18.47 0.79 3.57
C THR A 45 19.02 0.58 4.97
N LEU A 46 19.90 -0.42 5.15
CA LEU A 46 20.52 -0.74 6.42
C LEU A 46 21.33 0.43 6.97
N GLU A 47 22.12 1.09 6.12
CA GLU A 47 22.89 2.27 6.50
C GLU A 47 21.98 3.42 6.96
N LEU A 48 20.86 3.65 6.26
CA LEU A 48 19.93 4.70 6.63
C LEU A 48 19.20 4.37 7.95
N ALA A 49 18.78 3.12 8.15
CA ALA A 49 18.20 2.66 9.41
C ALA A 49 19.20 2.81 10.58
N ARG A 50 20.47 2.47 10.36
CA ARG A 50 21.56 2.66 11.34
C ARG A 50 21.74 4.11 11.73
N ARG A 51 21.84 5.02 10.75
CA ARG A 51 21.98 6.47 11.02
C ARG A 51 20.79 7.07 11.76
N ASN A 52 19.60 6.49 11.57
CA ASN A 52 18.38 6.89 12.28
C ASN A 52 18.20 6.18 13.63
N ARG A 53 19.14 5.32 14.06
CA ARG A 53 19.09 4.53 15.32
C ARG A 53 17.89 3.56 15.37
N MET A 54 17.52 2.98 14.23
CA MET A 54 16.33 2.14 14.07
C MET A 54 16.63 0.70 13.64
N LEU A 55 17.84 0.20 13.89
CA LEU A 55 18.17 -1.21 13.62
C LEU A 55 17.39 -2.21 14.49
N GLY A 56 16.91 -1.79 15.67
CA GLY A 56 16.07 -2.62 16.52
C GLY A 56 14.56 -2.38 16.37
N GLY A 57 14.14 -1.47 15.47
CA GLY A 57 12.75 -0.98 15.41
C GLY A 57 12.11 -1.09 14.03
N GLY A 58 10.79 -0.89 14.00
CA GLY A 58 10.00 -0.79 12.78
C GLY A 58 10.16 0.58 12.12
N GLY A 59 10.33 0.60 10.80
CA GLY A 59 10.49 1.83 10.03
C GLY A 59 10.02 1.67 8.60
N ALA A 60 10.08 2.75 7.83
CA ALA A 60 9.82 2.72 6.41
C ALA A 60 10.87 3.54 5.67
N ILE A 61 11.32 3.01 4.53
CA ILE A 61 12.09 3.77 3.57
C ILE A 61 11.15 4.31 2.51
N ARG A 62 11.32 5.57 2.16
CA ARG A 62 10.80 6.14 0.92
C ARG A 62 11.94 6.46 -0.04
N LEU A 63 12.00 5.75 -1.16
CA LEU A 63 12.84 6.10 -2.30
C LEU A 63 12.03 6.94 -3.28
N THR A 64 12.50 8.13 -3.60
CA THR A 64 11.93 9.03 -4.60
C THR A 64 12.94 9.26 -5.71
N ILE A 65 12.49 9.16 -6.95
CA ILE A 65 13.33 9.41 -8.13
C ILE A 65 12.61 10.41 -9.02
N THR A 66 13.32 11.47 -9.42
CA THR A 66 12.82 12.45 -10.40
C THR A 66 13.68 12.42 -11.64
N ALA A 67 13.17 12.95 -12.76
CA ALA A 67 13.96 13.17 -13.96
C ALA A 67 15.19 14.08 -13.74
N GLY A 68 15.27 14.78 -12.60
CA GLY A 68 16.36 15.71 -12.29
C GLY A 68 16.06 17.11 -12.82
N ALA A 69 17.05 18.00 -12.72
CA ALA A 69 16.98 19.32 -13.31
C ALA A 69 17.14 19.24 -14.83
N GLY A 70 16.39 20.07 -15.56
CA GLY A 70 16.42 20.14 -17.02
C GLY A 70 15.73 21.40 -17.52
N GLU A 71 15.61 21.52 -18.83
CA GLU A 71 14.88 22.63 -19.47
C GLU A 71 13.40 22.64 -19.06
N VAL A 72 12.77 23.83 -19.12
CA VAL A 72 11.35 24.02 -18.79
C VAL A 72 10.47 23.52 -19.95
N ASN A 73 10.46 22.22 -20.14
CA ASN A 73 9.65 21.53 -21.15
C ASN A 73 8.73 20.50 -20.46
N LEU A 74 7.56 20.23 -21.06
CA LEU A 74 6.64 19.22 -20.55
C LEU A 74 7.25 17.80 -20.64
N VAL A 75 7.93 17.52 -21.74
CA VAL A 75 8.62 16.24 -21.98
C VAL A 75 10.12 16.49 -21.85
N PRO A 76 10.82 15.81 -20.93
CA PRO A 76 12.28 15.90 -20.87
C PRO A 76 12.88 15.34 -22.16
N THR A 77 13.71 16.15 -22.81
CA THR A 77 14.44 15.76 -24.03
C THR A 77 15.62 14.85 -23.71
N ASP A 78 16.17 14.95 -22.49
CA ASP A 78 17.32 14.14 -22.08
C ASP A 78 17.42 13.95 -20.55
N VAL A 79 17.00 12.78 -20.06
CA VAL A 79 17.09 12.42 -18.63
C VAL A 79 18.42 11.72 -18.36
N ARG A 80 19.55 12.47 -18.36
CA ARG A 80 20.88 11.88 -18.08
C ARG A 80 21.17 11.68 -16.60
N ARG A 81 20.61 12.52 -15.73
CA ARG A 81 20.97 12.61 -14.31
C ARG A 81 19.73 12.67 -13.41
N PRO A 82 19.04 11.53 -13.20
CA PRO A 82 17.90 11.50 -12.30
C PRO A 82 18.32 11.79 -10.85
N THR A 83 17.57 12.63 -10.15
CA THR A 83 17.77 12.85 -8.71
C THR A 83 17.14 11.71 -7.93
N GLN A 84 17.91 11.10 -7.03
CA GLN A 84 17.44 10.05 -6.13
C GLN A 84 17.48 10.56 -4.69
N LEU A 85 16.35 10.48 -4.00
CA LEU A 85 16.21 10.85 -2.58
C LEU A 85 15.67 9.64 -1.81
N MET A 86 16.43 9.17 -0.83
CA MET A 86 16.04 8.08 0.05
C MET A 86 15.86 8.63 1.46
N LEU A 87 14.66 8.46 2.02
CA LEU A 87 14.31 8.93 3.35
C LEU A 87 13.92 7.76 4.23
N PHE A 88 14.43 7.73 5.46
CA PHE A 88 13.92 6.86 6.51
C PHE A 88 12.82 7.62 7.28
N ARG A 89 11.76 6.90 7.66
CA ARG A 89 10.71 7.42 8.52
C ARG A 89 10.36 6.37 9.57
N PRO A 90 10.16 6.75 10.85
CA PRO A 90 9.51 5.86 11.79
C PRO A 90 8.10 5.54 11.30
N LEU A 91 7.58 4.39 11.73
CA LEU A 91 6.18 4.05 11.46
C LEU A 91 5.26 5.01 12.23
N GLU A 92 4.06 5.22 11.69
CA GLU A 92 3.07 6.09 12.32
C GLU A 92 2.67 5.53 13.71
N PRO A 93 2.56 6.38 14.74
CA PRO A 93 2.03 5.95 16.03
C PRO A 93 0.62 5.36 15.91
N GLY A 94 0.31 4.36 16.74
CA GLY A 94 -1.03 3.77 16.80
C GLY A 94 -1.34 2.71 15.74
N LEU A 95 -0.37 2.30 14.91
CA LEU A 95 -0.59 1.21 13.94
C LEU A 95 -0.88 -0.14 14.60
N ALA A 96 -0.29 -0.43 15.76
CA ALA A 96 -0.66 -1.62 16.54
C ALA A 96 -2.14 -1.57 16.94
N GLN A 97 -2.58 -0.45 17.50
CA GLN A 97 -3.99 -0.23 17.85
C GLN A 97 -4.91 -0.33 16.63
N ALA A 98 -4.51 0.21 15.47
CA ALA A 98 -5.30 0.11 14.24
C ALA A 98 -5.42 -1.34 13.72
N ARG A 99 -4.33 -2.12 13.78
CA ARG A 99 -4.35 -3.55 13.41
C ARG A 99 -5.17 -4.37 14.39
N GLU A 100 -5.12 -4.02 15.67
CA GLU A 100 -5.86 -4.71 16.73
C GLU A 100 -7.34 -4.34 16.73
N HIS A 101 -7.68 -3.07 16.77
CA HIS A 101 -9.05 -2.60 16.99
C HIS A 101 -9.77 -2.18 15.71
N GLY A 102 -9.10 -2.25 14.55
CA GLY A 102 -9.65 -1.83 13.27
C GLY A 102 -9.87 -0.32 13.16
N VAL A 103 -10.30 0.11 11.97
CA VAL A 103 -10.45 1.52 11.63
C VAL A 103 -11.76 1.82 10.89
N GLY A 104 -12.11 3.10 10.80
CA GLY A 104 -13.13 3.58 9.87
C GLY A 104 -12.52 4.13 8.59
N VAL A 105 -13.22 3.98 7.47
CA VAL A 105 -12.84 4.59 6.18
C VAL A 105 -13.94 5.50 5.65
N HIS A 106 -13.58 6.45 4.79
CA HIS A 106 -14.49 7.32 4.07
C HIS A 106 -14.58 6.93 2.59
N LEU A 107 -15.76 6.99 1.97
CA LEU A 107 -15.89 6.90 0.51
C LEU A 107 -15.73 8.29 -0.10
N MET A 108 -14.70 8.45 -0.92
CA MET A 108 -14.40 9.68 -1.64
C MET A 108 -14.69 9.48 -3.12
N ASP A 109 -15.48 10.38 -3.70
CA ASP A 109 -15.71 10.40 -5.14
C ASP A 109 -14.41 10.75 -5.88
N PHE A 110 -14.07 9.91 -6.85
CA PHE A 110 -12.89 10.04 -7.67
C PHE A 110 -13.31 10.08 -9.14
N GLY A 111 -12.94 11.17 -9.83
CA GLY A 111 -13.29 11.36 -11.23
C GLY A 111 -12.81 10.22 -12.13
N SER A 112 -13.67 9.78 -13.05
CA SER A 112 -13.39 8.69 -14.01
C SER A 112 -12.46 9.09 -15.16
N GLY A 113 -12.08 10.36 -15.26
CA GLY A 113 -11.35 10.91 -16.42
C GLY A 113 -9.88 10.50 -16.55
N VAL A 114 -9.29 9.84 -15.54
CA VAL A 114 -7.90 9.38 -15.60
C VAL A 114 -7.85 7.93 -16.07
N ASN A 115 -7.20 7.70 -17.22
CA ASN A 115 -7.00 6.36 -17.78
C ASN A 115 -6.41 5.41 -16.72
N ALA A 116 -7.06 4.23 -16.57
CA ALA A 116 -6.68 3.21 -15.61
C ALA A 116 -5.19 2.82 -15.68
N ASN A 117 -4.57 2.86 -16.85
CA ASN A 117 -3.16 2.54 -17.05
C ASN A 117 -2.23 3.48 -16.28
N PHE A 118 -2.55 4.78 -16.20
CA PHE A 118 -1.73 5.76 -15.49
C PHE A 118 -1.91 5.68 -13.99
N ARG A 119 -3.10 5.32 -13.52
CA ARG A 119 -3.41 5.16 -12.09
C ARG A 119 -2.61 4.04 -11.42
N ARG A 120 -2.22 3.03 -12.20
CA ARG A 120 -1.36 1.92 -11.73
C ARG A 120 0.11 2.33 -11.50
N LEU A 121 0.51 3.54 -11.89
CA LEU A 121 1.87 4.02 -11.73
C LEU A 121 2.01 4.76 -10.39
N LYS A 122 3.03 4.40 -9.61
CA LYS A 122 3.34 5.06 -8.34
C LYS A 122 4.18 6.32 -8.57
N THR A 123 3.53 7.35 -9.09
CA THR A 123 4.16 8.63 -9.45
C THR A 123 4.09 9.65 -8.31
N LEU A 124 4.72 10.81 -8.49
CA LEU A 124 4.59 11.96 -7.58
C LEU A 124 3.27 12.73 -7.72
N ASN A 125 2.40 12.39 -8.68
CA ASN A 125 1.08 13.01 -8.86
C ASN A 125 0.08 12.47 -7.82
N TYR A 126 0.30 12.81 -6.55
CA TYR A 126 -0.44 12.28 -5.39
C TYR A 126 -1.49 13.26 -4.83
N LEU A 127 -1.81 14.35 -5.54
CA LEU A 127 -2.79 15.34 -5.07
C LEU A 127 -4.14 14.70 -4.68
N PRO A 128 -4.72 13.75 -5.44
CA PRO A 128 -5.96 13.13 -5.01
C PRO A 128 -5.83 12.32 -3.72
N ALA A 129 -4.68 11.70 -3.49
CA ALA A 129 -4.42 10.97 -2.25
C ALA A 129 -4.29 11.94 -1.05
N VAL A 130 -3.65 13.10 -1.27
CA VAL A 130 -3.57 14.16 -0.26
C VAL A 130 -4.98 14.66 0.10
N VAL A 131 -5.80 15.02 -0.89
CA VAL A 131 -7.18 15.46 -0.67
C VAL A 131 -7.99 14.39 0.06
N GLY A 132 -7.91 13.13 -0.39
CA GLY A 132 -8.61 12.03 0.26
C GLY A 132 -8.18 11.77 1.70
N LYS A 133 -6.89 11.91 2.03
CA LYS A 133 -6.41 11.82 3.41
C LYS A 133 -6.91 12.97 4.28
N LEU A 134 -6.95 14.19 3.74
CA LEU A 134 -7.50 15.36 4.46
C LEU A 134 -8.99 15.16 4.77
N GLU A 135 -9.78 14.70 3.80
CA GLU A 135 -11.20 14.39 3.99
C GLU A 135 -11.42 13.25 4.99
N ALA A 136 -10.64 12.17 4.91
CA ALA A 136 -10.69 11.09 5.89
C ALA A 136 -10.45 11.62 7.31
N ARG A 137 -9.38 12.41 7.50
CA ARG A 137 -9.02 12.99 8.79
C ARG A 137 -10.13 13.89 9.34
N LYS A 138 -10.69 14.77 8.51
CA LYS A 138 -11.81 15.66 8.87
C LYS A 138 -13.04 14.87 9.37
N ARG A 139 -13.21 13.65 8.88
CA ARG A 139 -14.32 12.74 9.22
C ARG A 139 -13.96 11.71 10.29
N GLY A 140 -12.80 11.83 10.94
CA GLY A 140 -12.32 10.86 11.93
C GLY A 140 -12.16 9.45 11.36
N CYS A 141 -11.77 9.35 10.08
CA CYS A 141 -11.50 8.11 9.37
C CYS A 141 -9.98 7.98 9.15
N PHE A 142 -9.50 6.74 9.12
CA PHE A 142 -8.08 6.42 8.93
C PHE A 142 -7.65 6.58 7.46
N GLU A 143 -8.57 6.29 6.54
CA GLU A 143 -8.31 6.29 5.11
C GLU A 143 -9.57 6.67 4.33
N SER A 144 -9.39 7.18 3.11
CA SER A 144 -10.46 7.27 2.12
C SER A 144 -10.29 6.19 1.05
N LEU A 145 -11.39 5.56 0.65
CA LEU A 145 -11.50 4.68 -0.51
C LEU A 145 -12.03 5.48 -1.69
N TYR A 146 -11.40 5.33 -2.85
CA TYR A 146 -11.87 5.94 -4.09
C TYR A 146 -13.09 5.22 -4.63
N ARG A 147 -14.14 5.98 -4.94
CA ARG A 147 -15.37 5.52 -5.59
C ARG A 147 -15.53 6.21 -6.94
N LEU A 148 -15.81 5.43 -7.99
CA LEU A 148 -16.14 5.94 -9.32
C LEU A 148 -17.62 6.35 -9.42
N ALA A 149 -17.97 7.06 -10.49
CA ALA A 149 -19.34 7.50 -10.75
C ALA A 149 -20.33 6.34 -10.92
N ASP A 150 -19.87 5.17 -11.39
CA ASP A 150 -20.65 3.94 -11.50
C ASP A 150 -20.72 3.15 -10.19
N THR A 151 -20.32 3.76 -9.07
CA THR A 151 -20.24 3.18 -7.71
C THR A 151 -19.13 2.14 -7.51
N THR A 152 -18.29 1.88 -8.51
CA THR A 152 -17.14 0.97 -8.35
C THR A 152 -16.16 1.56 -7.33
N VAL A 153 -15.82 0.76 -6.32
CA VAL A 153 -14.83 1.08 -5.30
C VAL A 153 -13.48 0.48 -5.71
N LEU A 154 -12.45 1.31 -5.66
CA LEU A 154 -11.15 0.97 -6.25
C LEU A 154 -10.12 0.59 -5.20
N GLU A 155 -9.48 1.57 -4.59
CA GLU A 155 -8.48 1.37 -3.55
C GLU A 155 -8.52 2.54 -2.57
N GLY A 156 -7.82 2.40 -1.45
CA GLY A 156 -7.57 3.51 -0.54
C GLY A 156 -6.57 4.51 -1.12
N THR A 157 -6.48 5.71 -0.54
CA THR A 157 -5.55 6.74 -1.03
C THR A 157 -4.08 6.28 -1.01
N THR A 158 -3.72 5.41 -0.07
CA THR A 158 -2.36 4.88 0.11
C THR A 158 -2.31 3.36 0.34
N SER A 159 -3.41 2.65 0.07
CA SER A 159 -3.58 1.23 0.40
C SER A 159 -4.51 0.53 -0.59
N ASN A 160 -4.35 -0.77 -0.80
CA ASN A 160 -5.42 -1.57 -1.40
C ASN A 160 -6.43 -1.98 -0.33
N PHE A 161 -7.58 -2.52 -0.73
CA PHE A 161 -8.53 -3.12 0.20
C PHE A 161 -9.03 -4.47 -0.31
N PHE A 162 -9.55 -5.26 0.62
CA PHE A 162 -10.24 -6.51 0.38
C PHE A 162 -11.53 -6.54 1.20
N ILE A 163 -12.53 -7.26 0.69
CA ILE A 163 -13.68 -7.73 1.47
C ILE A 163 -13.62 -9.24 1.61
N VAL A 164 -14.23 -9.76 2.66
CA VAL A 164 -14.55 -11.17 2.82
C VAL A 164 -16.04 -11.33 2.63
N LYS A 165 -16.44 -12.27 1.78
CA LYS A 165 -17.85 -12.64 1.63
C LYS A 165 -18.00 -14.13 1.41
N ASN A 166 -18.81 -14.80 2.22
CA ASN A 166 -19.09 -16.24 2.14
C ASN A 166 -17.80 -17.07 2.06
N GLY A 167 -16.82 -16.76 2.93
CA GLY A 167 -15.51 -17.43 2.99
C GLY A 167 -14.57 -17.14 1.81
N LYS A 168 -14.93 -16.25 0.89
CA LYS A 168 -14.08 -15.83 -0.24
C LYS A 168 -13.43 -14.50 0.05
N LEU A 169 -12.21 -14.33 -0.44
CA LEU A 169 -11.48 -13.06 -0.38
C LEU A 169 -11.68 -12.32 -1.71
N LEU A 170 -12.28 -11.13 -1.70
CA LEU A 170 -12.57 -10.36 -2.90
C LEU A 170 -11.83 -9.01 -2.89
N THR A 171 -11.42 -8.57 -4.08
CA THR A 171 -10.78 -7.26 -4.27
C THR A 171 -10.98 -6.80 -5.71
N THR A 172 -10.97 -5.49 -5.92
CA THR A 172 -11.04 -4.91 -7.27
C THR A 172 -9.82 -5.35 -8.11
N PRO A 173 -9.99 -5.72 -9.40
CA PRO A 173 -8.89 -6.11 -10.27
C PRO A 173 -7.91 -4.96 -10.51
N VAL A 174 -6.62 -5.30 -10.66
CA VAL A 174 -5.60 -4.32 -11.09
C VAL A 174 -5.96 -3.70 -12.46
N ALA A 175 -6.64 -4.45 -13.33
CA ALA A 175 -7.09 -3.96 -14.63
C ALA A 175 -7.97 -2.69 -14.55
N ASP A 176 -8.73 -2.52 -13.46
CA ASP A 176 -9.59 -1.34 -13.22
C ASP A 176 -8.83 -0.11 -12.71
N GLY A 177 -7.50 -0.18 -12.66
CA GLY A 177 -6.65 0.99 -12.42
C GLY A 177 -6.24 1.20 -10.96
N ILE A 178 -6.38 0.19 -10.10
CA ILE A 178 -5.77 0.22 -8.76
C ILE A 178 -4.27 -0.05 -8.84
N LEU A 179 -3.52 0.50 -7.89
CA LEU A 179 -2.09 0.22 -7.77
C LEU A 179 -1.86 -1.29 -7.53
N PRO A 180 -0.97 -1.95 -8.30
CA PRO A 180 -0.56 -3.33 -8.01
C PRO A 180 0.29 -3.35 -6.72
N GLY A 181 -0.38 -3.40 -5.57
CA GLY A 181 0.25 -3.39 -4.25
C GLY A 181 1.14 -4.60 -3.99
N VAL A 182 2.34 -4.38 -3.46
CA VAL A 182 3.23 -5.46 -3.02
C VAL A 182 2.58 -6.24 -1.87
N THR A 183 2.09 -5.54 -0.84
CA THR A 183 1.37 -6.18 0.28
C THR A 183 0.09 -6.88 -0.19
N ARG A 184 -0.68 -6.28 -1.11
CA ARG A 184 -1.86 -6.91 -1.72
C ARG A 184 -1.51 -8.27 -2.34
N ALA A 185 -0.45 -8.33 -3.15
CA ALA A 185 -0.02 -9.57 -3.78
C ALA A 185 0.47 -10.62 -2.76
N LEU A 186 1.17 -10.18 -1.71
CA LEU A 186 1.62 -11.07 -0.63
C LEU A 186 0.45 -11.60 0.21
N VAL A 187 -0.54 -10.76 0.52
CA VAL A 187 -1.76 -11.16 1.24
C VAL A 187 -2.56 -12.17 0.41
N ALA A 188 -2.77 -11.90 -0.89
CA ALA A 188 -3.38 -12.85 -1.81
C ALA A 188 -2.67 -14.23 -1.81
N LYS A 189 -1.34 -14.24 -1.79
CA LYS A 189 -0.54 -15.46 -1.74
C LYS A 189 -0.69 -16.23 -0.42
N VAL A 190 -0.68 -15.54 0.72
CA VAL A 190 -0.81 -16.22 2.02
C VAL A 190 -2.26 -16.61 2.33
N ALA A 191 -3.23 -16.01 1.65
CA ALA A 191 -4.65 -16.34 1.76
C ALA A 191 -5.02 -17.66 1.06
N THR A 192 -4.27 -18.09 0.04
CA THR A 192 -4.59 -19.28 -0.79
C THR A 192 -5.01 -20.53 0.00
N PRO A 193 -4.38 -20.88 1.15
CA PRO A 193 -4.78 -22.07 1.91
C PRO A 193 -6.05 -21.92 2.75
N VAL A 194 -6.56 -20.70 2.95
CA VAL A 194 -7.68 -20.41 3.88
C VAL A 194 -8.86 -19.73 3.22
N ALA A 195 -8.66 -19.07 2.07
CA ALA A 195 -9.72 -18.45 1.31
C ALA A 195 -9.34 -18.32 -0.18
N PRO A 196 -10.24 -18.68 -1.11
CA PRO A 196 -10.02 -18.41 -2.52
C PRO A 196 -10.08 -16.90 -2.80
N LEU A 197 -9.14 -16.41 -3.61
CA LEU A 197 -9.13 -15.04 -4.10
C LEU A 197 -10.05 -14.90 -5.32
N VAL A 198 -10.92 -13.89 -5.31
CA VAL A 198 -11.75 -13.50 -6.44
C VAL A 198 -11.51 -12.04 -6.77
N GLU A 199 -10.88 -11.76 -7.92
CA GLU A 199 -10.77 -10.40 -8.44
C GLU A 199 -12.02 -10.06 -9.24
N ARG A 200 -12.86 -9.16 -8.73
CA ARG A 200 -14.04 -8.62 -9.44
C ARG A 200 -14.30 -7.18 -9.04
N ARG A 201 -15.00 -6.42 -9.88
CA ARG A 201 -15.46 -5.08 -9.49
C ARG A 201 -16.33 -5.18 -8.24
N LEU A 202 -15.97 -4.36 -7.26
CA LEU A 202 -16.71 -4.18 -6.02
C LEU A 202 -17.44 -2.85 -6.10
N CYS A 203 -18.74 -2.84 -5.90
CA CYS A 203 -19.52 -1.62 -5.76
C CYS A 203 -19.71 -1.27 -4.28
N GLU A 204 -20.31 -0.12 -4.02
CA GLU A 204 -20.60 0.33 -2.66
C GLU A 204 -21.46 -0.67 -1.87
N ASN A 205 -22.45 -1.31 -2.51
CA ASN A 205 -23.28 -2.33 -1.86
C ASN A 205 -22.46 -3.54 -1.41
N ASP A 206 -21.49 -3.98 -2.22
CA ASP A 206 -20.60 -5.10 -1.85
C ASP A 206 -19.84 -4.82 -0.54
N LEU A 207 -19.46 -3.56 -0.27
CA LEU A 207 -18.78 -3.20 0.98
C LEU A 207 -19.67 -3.43 2.19
N PHE A 208 -20.97 -3.12 2.05
CA PHE A 208 -21.92 -3.17 3.15
C PHE A 208 -22.55 -4.53 3.37
N GLU A 209 -22.48 -5.40 2.37
CA GLU A 209 -22.84 -6.81 2.48
C GLU A 209 -21.64 -7.68 2.90
N ALA A 210 -20.43 -7.13 2.96
CA ALA A 210 -19.23 -7.84 3.36
C ALA A 210 -19.33 -8.37 4.79
N ASP A 211 -18.83 -9.59 4.99
CA ASP A 211 -18.71 -10.20 6.32
C ASP A 211 -17.50 -9.59 7.06
N GLU A 212 -16.44 -9.28 6.33
CA GLU A 212 -15.25 -8.57 6.84
C GLU A 212 -14.68 -7.64 5.78
N MET A 213 -13.91 -6.63 6.19
CA MET A 213 -13.18 -5.75 5.27
C MET A 213 -11.85 -5.33 5.87
N PHE A 214 -10.81 -5.15 5.05
CA PHE A 214 -9.50 -4.71 5.53
C PHE A 214 -8.67 -3.98 4.48
N LEU A 215 -7.78 -3.08 4.93
CA LEU A 215 -6.79 -2.39 4.12
C LEU A 215 -5.49 -3.18 4.05
N THR A 216 -4.73 -2.99 2.97
CA THR A 216 -3.35 -3.48 2.85
C THR A 216 -2.38 -2.44 2.33
N SER A 217 -1.23 -2.29 2.98
CA SER A 217 -0.10 -1.49 2.47
C SER A 217 1.22 -1.95 3.10
N SER A 218 2.36 -1.52 2.56
CA SER A 218 3.67 -1.91 3.13
C SER A 218 3.88 -1.38 4.54
N THR A 219 3.34 -0.20 4.85
CA THR A 219 3.56 0.45 6.15
C THR A 219 2.53 0.07 7.20
N ILE A 220 1.31 -0.30 6.79
CA ILE A 220 0.22 -0.65 7.72
C ILE A 220 -0.04 -2.15 7.83
N GLU A 221 0.57 -2.95 6.95
CA GLU A 221 0.31 -4.39 6.77
C GLU A 221 -1.14 -4.69 6.43
N VAL A 222 -1.90 -5.33 7.34
CA VAL A 222 -3.30 -5.72 7.22
C VAL A 222 -4.07 -5.05 8.36
N VAL A 223 -4.90 -4.06 8.02
CA VAL A 223 -5.68 -3.27 9.00
C VAL A 223 -7.17 -3.52 8.80
N PRO A 224 -7.90 -4.06 9.79
CA PRO A 224 -9.35 -4.28 9.69
C PRO A 224 -10.11 -2.97 9.49
N ILE A 225 -11.18 -3.00 8.70
CA ILE A 225 -12.10 -1.88 8.49
C ILE A 225 -13.45 -2.25 9.08
N LEU A 226 -13.89 -1.47 10.06
CA LEU A 226 -15.09 -1.77 10.85
C LEU A 226 -16.26 -0.88 10.50
N ARG A 227 -16.03 0.20 9.75
CA ARG A 227 -17.08 1.09 9.26
C ARG A 227 -16.66 1.83 8.00
N VAL A 228 -17.65 2.11 7.17
CA VAL A 228 -17.55 3.03 6.02
C VAL A 228 -18.45 4.22 6.32
N GLY A 229 -17.84 5.39 6.49
CA GLY A 229 -18.50 6.57 7.02
C GLY A 229 -19.08 6.29 8.42
N ARG A 230 -20.41 6.32 8.52
CA ARG A 230 -21.15 6.05 9.76
C ARG A 230 -21.68 4.62 9.86
N ARG A 231 -21.66 3.85 8.77
CA ARG A 231 -22.24 2.50 8.73
C ARG A 231 -21.18 1.46 9.10
N ARG A 232 -21.50 0.62 10.08
CA ARG A 232 -20.64 -0.50 10.50
C ARG A 232 -20.62 -1.60 9.44
N ILE A 233 -19.49 -2.29 9.35
CA ILE A 233 -19.35 -3.54 8.62
C ILE A 233 -19.63 -4.67 9.61
N ALA A 234 -20.55 -5.58 9.25
CA ALA A 234 -21.01 -6.67 10.10
C ALA A 234 -21.28 -6.21 11.57
N ASP A 235 -20.66 -6.87 12.55
CA ASP A 235 -20.79 -6.57 13.98
C ASP A 235 -19.88 -5.42 14.46
N GLY A 236 -19.07 -4.85 13.56
CA GLY A 236 -18.10 -3.81 13.85
C GLY A 236 -16.90 -4.33 14.66
N ARG A 237 -16.50 -5.59 14.46
CA ARG A 237 -15.28 -6.18 15.04
C ARG A 237 -14.37 -6.75 13.93
N PRO A 238 -13.05 -6.85 14.16
CA PRO A 238 -12.17 -7.55 13.22
C PRO A 238 -12.58 -9.01 13.08
N GLY A 239 -12.87 -9.44 11.85
CA GLY A 239 -13.30 -10.81 11.58
C GLY A 239 -12.18 -11.83 11.59
N GLU A 240 -12.57 -13.10 11.65
CA GLU A 240 -11.68 -14.24 11.85
C GLU A 240 -10.69 -14.43 10.70
N LEU A 241 -11.14 -14.29 9.45
CA LEU A 241 -10.25 -14.44 8.30
C LEU A 241 -9.23 -13.29 8.25
N THR A 242 -9.64 -12.07 8.58
CA THR A 242 -8.74 -10.92 8.68
C THR A 242 -7.66 -11.16 9.73
N ARG A 243 -8.02 -11.72 10.90
CA ARG A 243 -7.06 -12.11 11.95
C ARG A 243 -6.10 -13.19 11.49
N GLU A 244 -6.61 -14.23 10.87
CA GLU A 244 -5.78 -15.31 10.34
C GLU A 244 -4.80 -14.78 9.27
N LEU A 245 -5.24 -13.84 8.43
CA LEU A 245 -4.37 -13.19 7.43
C LEU A 245 -3.31 -12.29 8.06
N GLN A 246 -3.60 -11.60 9.17
CA GLN A 246 -2.58 -10.86 9.93
C GLN A 246 -1.46 -11.80 10.41
N VAL A 247 -1.83 -12.94 11.01
CA VAL A 247 -0.88 -13.95 11.50
C VAL A 247 -0.08 -14.55 10.35
N ARG A 248 -0.74 -14.97 9.27
CA ARG A 248 -0.08 -15.56 8.09
C ARG A 248 0.85 -14.57 7.39
N TYR A 249 0.46 -13.31 7.29
CA TYR A 249 1.31 -12.27 6.72
C TYR A 249 2.59 -12.11 7.54
N ARG A 250 2.49 -11.96 8.88
CA ARG A 250 3.66 -11.84 9.76
C ARG A 250 4.55 -13.08 9.73
N ARG A 251 3.98 -14.29 9.71
CA ARG A 251 4.74 -15.53 9.50
C ARG A 251 5.52 -15.53 8.17
N ASN A 252 4.90 -15.03 7.09
CA ASN A 252 5.59 -14.90 5.81
C ASN A 252 6.68 -13.83 5.83
N VAL A 253 6.51 -12.73 6.58
CA VAL A 253 7.58 -11.74 6.81
C VAL A 253 8.77 -12.41 7.50
N ALA A 254 8.53 -13.04 8.65
CA ALA A 254 9.54 -13.73 9.46
C ALA A 254 10.31 -14.77 8.62
N ARG A 255 9.59 -15.65 7.92
CA ARG A 255 10.18 -16.66 7.03
C ARG A 255 11.06 -16.07 5.94
N ARG A 256 10.67 -14.94 5.34
CA ARG A 256 11.44 -14.29 4.26
C ARG A 256 12.66 -13.53 4.75
N LEU A 257 12.64 -13.06 6.00
CA LEU A 257 13.76 -12.40 6.64
C LEU A 257 14.68 -13.40 7.39
N GLY A 258 14.25 -14.65 7.55
CA GLY A 258 15.03 -15.67 8.26
C GLY A 258 15.05 -15.48 9.77
N VAL A 259 13.99 -14.90 10.34
CA VAL A 259 13.86 -14.59 11.77
C VAL A 259 12.59 -15.21 12.35
N ASN A 260 12.44 -15.24 13.69
CA ASN A 260 11.19 -15.62 14.32
C ASN A 260 10.15 -14.49 14.25
N VAL A 261 8.86 -14.84 14.36
CA VAL A 261 7.77 -13.85 14.30
C VAL A 261 7.82 -12.85 15.45
N ASP A 262 8.28 -13.29 16.62
CA ASP A 262 8.38 -12.47 17.82
C ASP A 262 9.50 -11.41 17.72
N GLU A 263 10.49 -11.66 16.83
CA GLU A 263 11.58 -10.72 16.57
C GLU A 263 11.17 -9.56 15.67
N LEU A 264 10.05 -9.66 14.94
CA LEU A 264 9.62 -8.63 13.99
C LEU A 264 9.23 -7.30 14.65
N GLY A 265 9.03 -7.28 15.97
CA GLY A 265 8.51 -6.13 16.69
C GLY A 265 7.10 -5.72 16.23
N GLU A 266 6.63 -4.55 16.67
CA GLU A 266 5.38 -3.99 16.14
C GLU A 266 5.49 -3.62 14.67
#